data_AF-A0AAV4GRU4-F1
#
_entry.id   AF-A0AAV4GRU4-F1
#
_cell.length_a   1.000
_cell.length_b   1.000
_cell.length_c   1.000
_cell.angle_alpha   90.00
_cell.angle_beta   90.00
_cell.angle_gamma   90.00
#
_symmetry.space_group_name_H-M   'P 1'
#
loop_
_entity.id
_entity.type
_entity.pdbx_description
1 polymer ?
#
loop_
_entity_poly.entity_id
_entity_poly.type
_entity_poly.pdbx_seq_one_letter_code
_entity_poly.pdbx_strand_id
1 'polypeptide(L)'
;MTSAFDTINRSKLVDICETFLEEDEIRIIRTLHSNTSLEVLCGQTSKTIPTLVGSPQGDGLSPTLFIIYLEAALKKVRASIQINSQKSLSELSYADDVDFIFSQLTEAENNHNIIEDTLAK
;
A
#
# COMPACT_ATOMS: atom_id res chain seq x y z
N MET A 1 -9.88 4.72 10.09
CA MET A 1 -8.41 4.70 9.96
C MET A 1 -7.90 3.36 10.45
N THR A 2 -7.84 2.40 9.54
CA THR A 2 -7.08 1.17 9.69
C THR A 2 -5.59 1.53 9.68
N SER A 3 -4.78 0.89 10.51
CA SER A 3 -3.32 1.11 10.54
C SER A 3 -2.72 0.74 9.18
N ALA A 4 -2.35 1.74 8.36
CA ALA A 4 -1.98 1.56 6.95
C ALA A 4 -0.75 0.64 6.77
N PHE A 5 0.19 0.72 7.70
CA PHE A 5 1.36 -0.18 7.71
C PHE A 5 1.01 -1.61 8.03
N ASP A 6 -0.08 -1.87 8.78
CA ASP A 6 -0.46 -3.22 9.22
C ASP A 6 -1.27 -3.97 8.15
N THR A 7 -1.65 -3.31 7.06
CA THR A 7 -2.46 -3.90 5.98
C THR A 7 -1.66 -4.23 4.71
N ILE A 8 -0.36 -3.90 4.68
CA ILE A 8 0.50 -4.15 3.51
C ILE A 8 0.59 -5.65 3.22
N ASN A 9 0.26 -6.05 2.00
CA ASN A 9 0.52 -7.40 1.53
C ASN A 9 1.99 -7.51 1.11
N ARG A 10 2.78 -8.27 1.89
CA ARG A 10 4.23 -8.39 1.69
C ARG A 10 4.62 -9.10 0.40
N SER A 11 3.87 -10.12 -0.04
CA SER A 11 4.20 -10.80 -1.30
C SER A 11 4.01 -9.84 -2.46
N LYS A 12 2.90 -9.10 -2.49
CA LYS A 12 2.66 -8.07 -3.51
C LYS A 12 3.72 -6.96 -3.49
N LEU A 13 4.16 -6.51 -2.31
CA LEU A 13 5.24 -5.52 -2.20
C LEU A 13 6.53 -6.04 -2.84
N VAL A 14 6.90 -7.29 -2.55
CA VAL A 14 8.09 -7.93 -3.15
C VAL A 14 7.93 -8.06 -4.67
N ASP A 15 6.77 -8.49 -5.16
CA ASP A 15 6.47 -8.58 -6.60
C ASP A 15 6.60 -7.21 -7.29
N ILE A 16 6.19 -6.12 -6.63
CA ILE A 16 6.33 -4.74 -7.13
C ILE A 16 7.82 -4.35 -7.17
N CYS A 17 8.56 -4.60 -6.09
CA CYS A 17 9.99 -4.30 -6.01
C CYS A 17 10.81 -5.04 -7.07
N GLU A 18 10.46 -6.30 -7.37
CA GLU A 18 11.07 -7.11 -8.42
C GLU A 18 11.00 -6.49 -9.83
N THR A 19 10.08 -5.54 -10.06
CA THR A 19 9.98 -4.87 -11.36
C THR A 19 11.05 -3.80 -11.61
N PHE A 20 11.76 -3.35 -10.57
CA PHE A 20 12.73 -2.25 -10.69
C PHE A 20 13.99 -2.37 -9.82
N LEU A 21 14.09 -3.35 -8.93
CA LEU A 21 15.27 -3.62 -8.10
C LEU A 21 16.02 -4.87 -8.54
N GLU A 22 17.29 -4.98 -8.15
CA GLU A 22 18.11 -6.17 -8.37
C GLU A 22 17.93 -7.21 -7.23
N GLU A 23 18.28 -8.48 -7.51
CA GLU A 23 18.02 -9.59 -6.57
C GLU A 23 18.71 -9.40 -5.21
N ASP A 24 19.87 -8.75 -5.16
CA ASP A 24 20.57 -8.46 -3.90
C ASP A 24 19.76 -7.51 -3.00
N GLU A 25 19.15 -6.47 -3.58
CA GLU A 25 18.30 -5.51 -2.87
C GLU A 25 17.00 -6.19 -2.41
N ILE A 26 16.38 -6.98 -3.29
CA ILE A 26 15.17 -7.76 -3.00
C ILE A 26 15.42 -8.75 -1.87
N ARG A 27 16.59 -9.41 -1.85
CA ARG A 27 16.98 -10.32 -0.77
C ARG A 27 17.05 -9.63 0.58
N ILE A 28 17.56 -8.38 0.63
CA ILE A 28 17.57 -7.59 1.86
C ILE A 28 16.14 -7.29 2.30
N ILE A 29 15.28 -6.83 1.39
CA ILE A 29 13.86 -6.54 1.70
C ILE A 29 13.14 -7.78 2.23
N ARG A 30 13.29 -8.93 1.56
CA ARG A 30 12.73 -10.22 2.00
C ARG A 30 13.25 -10.61 3.39
N THR A 31 14.54 -10.41 3.65
CA THR A 31 15.15 -10.73 4.95
C THR A 31 14.55 -9.87 6.06
N LEU A 32 14.45 -8.55 5.86
CA LEU A 32 13.88 -7.61 6.82
C LEU A 32 12.39 -7.87 7.08
N HIS A 33 11.67 -8.38 6.09
CA HIS A 33 10.23 -8.71 6.19
C HIS A 33 9.95 -10.18 6.56
N SER A 34 10.97 -11.02 6.67
CA SER A 34 10.85 -12.42 7.05
C SER A 34 10.78 -12.61 8.57
N ASN A 35 10.15 -13.69 9.02
CA ASN A 35 10.12 -14.11 10.44
C ASN A 35 9.56 -13.06 11.41
N THR A 36 8.70 -12.16 10.94
CA THR A 36 7.99 -11.25 11.83
C THR A 36 6.92 -12.03 12.61
N SER A 37 6.98 -11.93 13.94
CA SER A 37 5.98 -12.50 14.83
C SER A 37 5.35 -11.43 15.69
N LEU A 38 4.08 -11.61 16.01
CA LEU A 38 3.32 -10.73 16.87
C LEU A 38 3.01 -11.43 18.19
N GLU A 39 3.22 -10.71 19.28
CA GLU A 39 2.84 -11.10 20.64
C GLU A 39 2.04 -9.95 21.26
N VAL A 40 0.97 -10.29 21.97
CA VAL A 40 0.09 -9.33 22.63
C VAL A 40 0.37 -9.37 24.13
N LEU A 41 0.74 -8.24 24.72
CA LEU A 41 0.90 -8.11 26.17
C LEU A 41 -0.39 -7.58 26.81
N CYS A 42 -1.11 -8.43 27.55
CA CYS A 42 -2.28 -8.03 28.34
C CYS A 42 -2.21 -8.70 29.72
N GLY A 43 -1.44 -8.10 30.63
CA GLY A 43 -1.09 -8.70 31.93
C GLY A 43 -0.07 -9.84 31.81
N GLN A 44 -0.27 -10.76 30.88
CA GLN A 44 0.69 -11.79 30.45
C GLN A 44 0.86 -11.73 28.92
N THR A 45 2.03 -12.15 28.44
CA THR A 45 2.35 -12.20 27.00
C THR A 45 1.61 -13.37 26.33
N SER A 46 0.97 -13.10 25.20
CA SER A 46 0.31 -14.13 24.39
C SER A 46 1.32 -15.10 23.78
N LYS A 47 0.82 -16.17 23.16
CA LYS A 47 1.64 -16.99 22.27
C LYS A 47 2.05 -16.16 21.05
N THR A 48 3.24 -16.48 20.53
CA THR A 48 3.81 -15.93 19.30
C THR A 48 2.96 -16.32 18.09
N ILE A 49 2.51 -15.32 17.32
CA ILE A 49 1.72 -15.52 16.10
C ILE A 49 2.57 -15.08 14.90
N PRO A 50 2.87 -15.96 13.92
CA PRO A 50 3.57 -15.54 12.71
C PRO A 50 2.68 -14.58 11.91
N THR A 51 3.24 -13.44 11.47
CA THR A 51 2.52 -12.47 10.63
C THR A 51 3.02 -12.54 9.20
N LEU A 52 2.10 -12.45 8.23
CA LEU A 52 2.38 -12.38 6.80
C LEU A 52 1.95 -11.04 6.18
N VAL A 53 1.29 -10.19 6.98
CA VAL A 53 0.72 -8.91 6.58
C VAL A 53 1.32 -7.82 7.48
N GLY A 54 1.52 -6.66 6.88
CA GLY A 54 2.00 -5.45 7.52
C GLY A 54 3.52 -5.30 7.50
N SER A 55 4.03 -4.08 7.64
CA SER A 55 5.48 -3.81 7.70
C SER A 55 5.88 -3.42 9.12
N PRO A 56 7.05 -3.86 9.63
CA PRO A 56 7.53 -3.43 10.94
C PRO A 56 7.56 -1.91 11.07
N GLN A 57 6.85 -1.36 12.05
CA GLN A 57 6.84 0.08 12.28
C GLN A 57 8.04 0.49 13.14
N GLY A 58 8.63 1.66 12.84
CA GLY A 58 9.75 2.23 13.61
C GLY A 58 11.14 2.00 12.98
N ASP A 59 11.24 1.32 11.85
CA ASP A 59 12.44 1.32 11.02
C ASP A 59 12.38 2.40 9.92
N GLY A 60 13.54 2.74 9.35
CA GLY A 60 13.65 3.80 8.34
C GLY A 60 13.26 3.38 6.92
N LEU A 61 13.06 2.10 6.67
CA LEU A 61 12.78 1.55 5.33
C LEU A 61 11.27 1.36 5.10
N SER A 62 10.52 1.02 6.14
CA SER A 62 9.08 0.78 6.10
C SER A 62 8.28 1.93 5.50
N PRO A 63 8.54 3.22 5.83
CA PRO A 63 7.84 4.34 5.18
C PRO A 63 8.07 4.38 3.66
N THR A 64 9.29 4.12 3.21
CA THR A 64 9.63 4.09 1.78
C THR A 64 8.94 2.93 1.07
N LEU A 65 8.95 1.74 1.66
CA LEU A 65 8.28 0.57 1.10
C LEU A 65 6.75 0.75 1.05
N PHE A 66 6.17 1.42 2.04
CA PHE A 66 4.76 1.77 2.01
C PHE A 66 4.43 2.73 0.86
N ILE A 67 5.25 3.77 0.64
CA ILE A 67 5.06 4.70 -0.49
C ILE A 67 5.17 3.96 -1.83
N ILE A 68 6.13 3.05 -1.99
CA ILE A 68 6.26 2.21 -3.20
C ILE A 68 5.00 1.38 -3.43
N TYR A 69 4.49 0.75 -2.37
CA TYR A 69 3.26 -0.05 -2.42
C TYR A 69 2.04 0.79 -2.81
N LEU A 70 1.87 1.96 -2.16
CA LEU A 70 0.78 2.89 -2.42
C LEU A 70 0.82 3.41 -3.86
N GLU A 71 1.99 3.84 -4.35
CA GLU A 71 2.14 4.34 -5.72
C GLU A 71 1.82 3.26 -6.76
N ALA A 72 2.16 1.99 -6.52
CA ALA A 72 1.75 0.90 -7.40
C ALA A 72 0.22 0.73 -7.48
N ALA A 73 -0.49 0.95 -6.37
CA ALA A 73 -1.95 0.95 -6.35
C ALA A 73 -2.53 2.20 -7.06
N LEU A 74 -1.98 3.39 -6.80
CA LEU A 74 -2.40 4.64 -7.44
C LEU A 74 -2.16 4.64 -8.95
N LYS A 75 -1.08 4.03 -9.43
CA LYS A 75 -0.88 3.80 -10.88
C LYS A 75 -2.03 3.02 -11.51
N LYS A 76 -2.58 2.02 -10.83
CA LYS A 76 -3.76 1.28 -11.31
C LYS A 76 -5.00 2.17 -11.32
N VAL A 77 -5.21 2.98 -10.29
CA VAL A 77 -6.32 3.94 -10.22
C VAL A 77 -6.26 4.94 -11.38
N ARG A 78 -5.09 5.55 -11.61
CA ARG A 78 -4.87 6.50 -12.71
C ARG A 78 -5.14 5.84 -14.06
N ALA A 79 -4.67 4.61 -14.28
CA ALA A 79 -4.95 3.85 -15.49
C ALA A 79 -6.46 3.59 -15.68
N SER A 80 -7.17 3.14 -14.64
CA SER A 80 -8.62 2.89 -14.68
C SER A 80 -9.43 4.15 -15.01
N ILE A 81 -9.06 5.30 -14.45
CA ILE A 81 -9.77 6.57 -14.70
C ILE A 81 -9.42 7.14 -16.08
N GLN A 82 -8.15 7.07 -16.50
CA GLN A 82 -7.75 7.57 -17.81
C GLN A 82 -8.44 6.82 -18.96
N ILE A 83 -8.68 5.51 -18.80
CA ILE A 83 -9.48 4.70 -19.73
C ILE A 83 -10.91 5.24 -19.87
N ASN A 84 -11.54 5.67 -18.76
CA ASN A 84 -12.93 6.11 -18.76
C ASN A 84 -13.10 7.58 -19.18
N SER A 85 -12.14 8.45 -18.90
CA SER A 85 -12.34 9.91 -18.99
C SER A 85 -11.40 10.62 -19.96
N GLN A 86 -10.36 9.97 -20.49
CA GLN A 86 -9.28 10.56 -21.31
C GLN A 86 -8.60 11.80 -20.70
N LYS A 87 -8.85 12.09 -19.42
CA LYS A 87 -8.28 13.21 -18.66
C LYS A 87 -7.28 12.68 -17.64
N SER A 88 -6.27 13.51 -17.34
CA SER A 88 -5.35 13.28 -16.23
C SER A 88 -6.07 13.51 -14.89
N LEU A 89 -5.98 12.53 -13.99
CA LEU A 89 -6.48 12.64 -12.63
C LEU A 89 -5.68 13.68 -11.83
N SER A 90 -6.36 14.58 -11.14
CA SER A 90 -5.71 15.48 -10.17
C SER A 90 -5.74 14.83 -8.80
N GLU A 91 -4.57 14.70 -8.17
CA GLU A 91 -4.35 13.92 -6.96
C GLU A 91 -3.44 14.70 -6.00
N LEU A 92 -3.76 14.65 -4.71
CA LEU A 92 -2.93 15.17 -3.62
C LEU A 92 -2.67 14.04 -2.64
N SER A 93 -1.41 13.74 -2.35
CA SER A 93 -1.04 12.64 -1.46
C SER A 93 -0.06 13.10 -0.40
N TYR A 94 -0.29 12.67 0.83
CA TYR A 94 0.64 12.85 1.95
C TYR A 94 0.63 11.61 2.85
N ALA A 95 1.77 10.92 2.93
CA ALA A 95 1.90 9.65 3.65
C ALA A 95 0.85 8.62 3.19
N ASP A 96 -0.08 8.24 4.06
CA ASP A 96 -1.18 7.31 3.78
C ASP A 96 -2.47 7.97 3.29
N ASP A 97 -2.59 9.29 3.41
CA ASP A 97 -3.75 10.04 2.95
C ASP A 97 -3.61 10.43 1.47
N VAL A 98 -4.66 10.16 0.70
CA VAL A 98 -4.75 10.51 -0.73
C VAL A 98 -6.13 11.10 -1.04
N ASP A 99 -6.12 12.30 -1.60
CA ASP A 99 -7.31 13.02 -2.05
C ASP A 99 -7.33 13.12 -3.58
N PHE A 100 -8.52 12.97 -4.16
CA PHE A 100 -8.75 13.12 -5.59
C PHE A 100 -9.60 14.36 -5.87
N ILE A 101 -9.17 15.18 -6.83
CA ILE A 101 -9.81 16.46 -7.15
C ILE A 101 -10.55 16.33 -8.47
N PHE A 102 -11.85 16.62 -8.45
CA PHE A 102 -12.74 16.60 -9.61
C PHE A 102 -13.37 17.96 -9.84
N SER A 103 -13.68 18.28 -11.10
CA SER A 103 -14.30 19.57 -11.45
C SER A 103 -15.82 19.56 -11.23
N GLN A 104 -16.44 18.38 -11.19
CA GLN A 104 -17.89 18.19 -11.05
C GLN A 104 -18.21 17.08 -10.06
N LEU A 105 -19.27 17.25 -9.29
CA LEU A 105 -19.73 16.24 -8.32
C LEU A 105 -20.06 14.90 -8.99
N THR A 106 -20.74 14.95 -10.14
CA THR A 106 -21.12 13.75 -10.90
C THR A 106 -19.88 12.96 -11.39
N GLU A 107 -18.78 13.65 -11.71
CA GLU A 107 -17.52 13.00 -12.07
C GLU A 107 -16.90 12.32 -10.85
N ALA A 108 -16.96 12.94 -9.67
CA ALA A 108 -16.50 12.34 -8.42
C ALA A 108 -17.31 11.10 -8.06
N GLU A 109 -18.64 11.17 -8.13
CA GLU A 109 -19.56 10.05 -7.83
C GLU A 109 -19.32 8.85 -8.76
N ASN A 110 -19.17 9.10 -10.07
CA ASN A 110 -18.92 8.04 -11.04
C ASN A 110 -17.56 7.35 -10.82
N ASN A 111 -16.53 8.12 -10.44
CA ASN A 111 -15.19 7.59 -10.24
C ASN A 111 -14.98 6.97 -8.85
N HIS A 112 -15.81 7.30 -7.86
CA HIS A 112 -15.68 6.80 -6.48
C HIS A 112 -15.66 5.27 -6.43
N ASN A 113 -16.64 4.61 -7.05
CA ASN A 113 -16.72 3.15 -7.08
C ASN A 113 -15.50 2.51 -7.76
N ILE A 114 -15.00 3.13 -8.83
CA ILE A 114 -13.83 2.64 -9.58
C ILE A 114 -12.57 2.69 -8.70
N ILE A 115 -12.41 3.77 -7.93
CA ILE A 115 -11.29 3.96 -7.01
C ILE A 115 -11.35 2.90 -5.90
N GLU A 116 -12.51 2.74 -5.24
CA GLU A 116 -12.68 1.73 -4.19
C GLU A 116 -12.40 0.31 -4.70
N ASP A 117 -12.99 -0.07 -5.84
CA ASP A 117 -12.80 -1.41 -6.43
C ASP A 117 -11.36 -1.68 -6.86
N THR A 118 -10.62 -0.64 -7.25
CA THR A 118 -9.22 -0.76 -7.68
C THR A 118 -8.29 -0.90 -6.46
N LEU A 119 -8.56 -0.18 -5.37
CA LEU A 119 -7.76 -0.21 -4.15
C LEU A 119 -8.05 -1.44 -3.28
N ALA A 120 -9.25 -2.02 -3.37
CA ALA A 120 -9.61 -3.23 -2.64
C ALA A 120 -8.92 -4.51 -3.17
N LYS A 121 -8.28 -4.46 -4.35
CA LYS A 121 -7.73 -5.62 -5.08
C LYS A 121 -6.24 -5.87 -4.87
#